data_AF-A0A1V3PQ25-F1
#
_entry.id   AF-A0A1V3PQ25-F1
#
_cell.length_a   1.000
_cell.length_b   1.000
_cell.length_c   1.000
_cell.angle_alpha   90.00
_cell.angle_beta   90.00
_cell.angle_gamma   90.00
#
_symmetry.space_group_name_H-M   'P 1'
#
loop_
_entity.id
_entity.type
_entity.pdbx_description
1 polymer ?
#
loop_
_entity_poly.entity_id
_entity_poly.type
_entity_poly.pdbx_seq_one_letter_code
_entity_poly.pdbx_strand_id
1 'polypeptide(L)'
;MSKHAKRVYTDQASIQQLESLVDRLPVRGHVVLVMKDGSSCDGVVSTQPNMQMFRDAEEHEGINATVQLQRPDVPEWSRHVWLDQVLRVEHLDLSMVGDSSEFS
;
A
#
# COMPACT_ATOMS: atom_id res chain seq x y z
N MET A 1 0.25 -6.11 -23.41
CA MET A 1 1.32 -6.25 -22.39
C MET A 1 0.69 -6.86 -21.15
N SER A 2 0.78 -8.19 -21.00
CA SER A 2 0.13 -8.92 -19.91
C SER A 2 0.83 -8.65 -18.59
N LYS A 3 0.10 -8.11 -17.60
CA LYS A 3 0.64 -7.91 -16.26
C LYS A 3 0.50 -9.22 -15.48
N HIS A 4 1.62 -9.82 -15.11
CA HIS A 4 1.64 -11.03 -14.29
C HIS A 4 1.81 -10.65 -12.82
N ALA A 5 0.98 -11.23 -11.96
CA ALA A 5 1.09 -11.12 -10.51
C ALA A 5 1.35 -12.51 -9.91
N LYS A 6 1.86 -12.54 -8.68
CA LYS A 6 2.07 -13.79 -7.94
C LYS A 6 0.79 -14.33 -7.28
N ARG A 7 -0.20 -13.45 -7.08
CA ARG A 7 -1.56 -13.79 -6.65
C ARG A 7 -2.52 -12.85 -7.36
N VAL A 8 -3.73 -13.30 -7.64
CA VAL A 8 -4.83 -12.47 -8.16
C VAL A 8 -6.09 -12.71 -7.34
N TYR A 9 -6.91 -11.67 -7.23
CA TYR A 9 -8.15 -11.72 -6.47
C TYR A 9 -9.35 -11.52 -7.39
N THR A 10 -10.23 -12.51 -7.43
CA THR A 10 -11.49 -12.45 -8.19
C THR A 10 -12.70 -12.24 -7.28
N ASP A 11 -12.52 -12.43 -5.98
CA ASP A 11 -13.60 -12.34 -5.00
C ASP A 11 -13.87 -10.89 -4.61
N GLN A 12 -15.15 -10.51 -4.55
CA GLN A 12 -15.56 -9.14 -4.24
C GLN A 12 -15.09 -8.71 -2.85
N ALA A 13 -15.07 -9.61 -1.86
CA ALA A 13 -14.58 -9.27 -0.53
C ALA A 13 -13.10 -8.92 -0.55
N SER A 14 -12.30 -9.63 -1.36
CA SER A 14 -10.86 -9.38 -1.49
C SER A 14 -10.59 -8.06 -2.22
N ILE A 15 -11.37 -7.77 -3.27
CA ILE A 15 -11.29 -6.49 -3.99
C ILE A 15 -11.60 -5.33 -3.04
N GLN A 16 -12.68 -5.42 -2.26
CA GLN A 16 -13.03 -4.40 -1.27
C GLN A 16 -11.97 -4.22 -0.18
N GLN A 17 -11.30 -5.30 0.25
CA GLN A 17 -10.16 -5.19 1.18
C GLN A 17 -9.00 -4.42 0.55
N LEU A 18 -8.65 -4.71 -0.70
CA LEU A 18 -7.64 -3.96 -1.43
C LEU A 18 -8.07 -2.49 -1.58
N GLU A 19 -9.35 -2.20 -1.79
CA GLU A 19 -9.85 -0.83 -2.00
C GLU A 19 -9.71 -0.04 -0.72
N SER A 20 -10.06 -0.66 0.40
CA SER A 20 -9.89 -0.10 1.72
C SER A 20 -8.42 0.19 2.04
N LEU A 21 -7.48 -0.66 1.58
CA LEU A 21 -6.05 -0.41 1.75
C LEU A 21 -5.54 0.73 0.85
N VAL A 22 -6.02 0.80 -0.40
CA VAL A 22 -5.70 1.89 -1.34
C VAL A 22 -6.19 3.23 -0.81
N ASP A 23 -7.41 3.27 -0.28
CA ASP A 23 -8.02 4.48 0.31
C ASP A 23 -7.26 4.95 1.55
N ARG A 24 -6.75 4.01 2.36
CA ARG A 24 -5.86 4.31 3.48
C ARG A 24 -4.45 4.73 3.07
N LEU A 25 -4.06 4.75 1.80
CA LEU A 25 -2.70 5.14 1.41
C LEU A 25 -2.67 6.60 0.94
N PRO A 26 -2.27 7.56 1.80
CA PRO A 26 -2.18 8.95 1.42
C PRO A 26 -1.10 9.13 0.34
N VAL A 27 -1.46 9.80 -0.75
CA VAL A 27 -0.51 10.17 -1.80
C VAL A 27 0.55 11.11 -1.23
N ARG A 28 1.83 10.78 -1.40
CA ARG A 28 2.98 11.50 -0.83
C ARG A 28 3.03 11.51 0.71
N GLY A 29 2.21 10.71 1.39
CA GLY A 29 2.30 10.54 2.83
C GLY A 29 3.38 9.54 3.23
N HIS A 30 4.02 9.76 4.38
CA HIS A 30 4.92 8.78 4.98
C HIS A 30 4.09 7.70 5.67
N VAL A 31 4.27 6.45 5.27
CA VAL A 31 3.55 5.31 5.82
C VAL A 31 4.51 4.16 6.17
N VAL A 32 4.09 3.35 7.12
CA VAL A 32 4.70 2.05 7.43
C VAL A 32 3.73 0.97 6.99
N LEU A 33 4.17 0.16 6.03
CA LEU A 33 3.46 -1.04 5.61
C LEU A 33 3.89 -2.19 6.52
N VAL A 34 2.96 -2.73 7.30
CA VAL A 34 3.20 -3.96 8.06
C VAL A 34 2.82 -5.13 7.16
N MET A 35 3.78 -5.99 6.88
CA MET A 35 3.60 -7.17 6.05
C MET A 35 3.00 -8.32 6.87
N LYS A 36 2.30 -9.24 6.21
CA LYS A 36 1.76 -10.47 6.82
C LYS A 36 2.85 -11.38 7.41
N ASP A 37 4.08 -11.26 6.91
CA ASP A 37 5.26 -11.99 7.40
C ASP A 37 5.81 -11.42 8.74
N GLY A 38 5.26 -10.31 9.23
CA GLY A 38 5.73 -9.61 10.44
C GLY A 38 6.82 -8.56 10.16
N SER A 39 7.36 -8.52 8.95
CA SER A 39 8.25 -7.44 8.51
C SER A 39 7.49 -6.13 8.32
N SER A 40 8.09 -4.99 8.66
CA SER A 40 7.55 -3.67 8.37
C SER A 40 8.44 -2.93 7.36
N CYS A 41 7.83 -2.18 6.45
CA CYS A 41 8.52 -1.35 5.47
C CYS A 41 8.01 0.10 5.58
N ASP A 42 8.88 1.00 6.02
CA ASP A 42 8.64 2.44 5.97
C ASP A 42 8.99 3.03 4.60
N GLY A 43 8.20 4.02 4.17
CA GLY A 43 8.50 4.81 2.99
C GLY A 43 7.41 5.81 2.67
N VAL A 44 7.72 6.73 1.76
CA VAL A 44 6.77 7.70 1.23
C VAL A 44 6.05 7.07 0.04
N VAL A 45 4.72 7.11 0.05
CA VAL A 45 3.91 6.67 -1.09
C VAL A 45 4.14 7.61 -2.25
N SER A 46 4.95 7.20 -3.23
CA SER A 46 5.25 8.07 -4.37
C SER A 46 4.13 8.04 -5.40
N THR A 47 3.63 6.84 -5.68
CA THR A 47 2.54 6.61 -6.64
C THR A 47 1.37 5.96 -5.92
N GLN A 48 0.17 6.49 -6.15
CA GLN A 48 -1.05 5.92 -5.60
C GLN A 48 -1.22 4.47 -6.08
N PRO A 49 -1.47 3.52 -5.18
CA PRO A 49 -1.71 2.15 -5.61
C PRO A 49 -2.97 2.08 -6.47
N ASN A 50 -2.86 1.35 -7.58
CA ASN A 50 -3.93 1.26 -8.56
C ASN A 50 -4.29 -0.21 -8.80
N MET A 51 -5.59 -0.51 -8.65
CA MET A 51 -6.15 -1.81 -8.94
C MET A 51 -6.18 -2.06 -10.43
N GLN A 52 -5.53 -3.12 -10.86
CA GLN A 52 -5.52 -3.52 -12.25
C GLN A 52 -5.79 -5.01 -12.35
N MET A 53 -6.23 -5.43 -13.54
CA MET A 53 -6.28 -6.85 -13.86
C MET A 53 -4.85 -7.38 -14.05
N PHE A 54 -4.56 -8.46 -13.32
CA PHE A 54 -3.35 -9.25 -13.46
C PHE A 54 -3.73 -10.69 -13.79
N ARG A 55 -2.80 -11.42 -14.39
CA ARG A 55 -2.86 -12.89 -14.51
C ARG A 55 -1.87 -13.55 -13.57
N ASP A 56 -2.31 -14.63 -12.94
CA ASP A 56 -1.42 -15.50 -12.16
C ASP A 56 -0.71 -16.53 -13.05
N ALA A 57 0.21 -17.31 -12.46
CA ALA A 57 0.89 -18.41 -13.13
C ALA A 57 -0.07 -19.50 -13.61
N GLU A 58 -1.25 -19.60 -12.99
CA GLU A 58 -2.34 -20.51 -13.39
C GLU A 58 -3.26 -19.92 -14.48
N GLU A 59 -2.87 -18.80 -15.10
CA GLU A 59 -3.65 -18.03 -16.08
C GLU A 59 -4.97 -17.47 -15.54
N HIS A 60 -5.20 -17.55 -14.23
CA HIS A 60 -6.34 -16.93 -13.57
C HIS A 60 -6.28 -15.41 -13.71
N GLU A 61 -7.35 -14.83 -14.23
CA GLU A 61 -7.53 -13.39 -14.33
C GLU A 61 -8.20 -12.86 -13.08
N GLY A 62 -7.56 -11.89 -12.41
CA GLY A 62 -8.15 -11.25 -11.25
C GLY A 62 -7.55 -9.86 -11.02
N ILE A 63 -8.03 -9.20 -9.98
CA ILE A 63 -7.57 -7.87 -9.58
C ILE A 63 -6.42 -8.02 -8.60
N ASN A 64 -5.42 -7.18 -8.74
CA ASN A 64 -4.43 -6.95 -7.71
C ASN A 64 -3.98 -5.49 -7.71
N ALA A 65 -3.28 -5.07 -6.67
CA ALA A 65 -2.76 -3.74 -6.52
C ALA A 65 -1.37 -3.76 -5.90
N THR A 66 -0.49 -2.90 -6.42
CA THR A 66 0.85 -2.67 -5.89
C THR A 66 0.98 -1.22 -5.50
N VAL A 67 1.74 -0.97 -4.43
CA VAL A 67 2.14 0.36 -4.00
C VAL A 67 3.64 0.53 -4.23
N GLN A 68 4.03 1.73 -4.66
CA GLN A 68 5.43 2.09 -4.79
C GLN A 68 5.81 3.02 -3.65
N LEU A 69 6.71 2.54 -2.79
CA LEU A 69 7.33 3.33 -1.75
C LEU A 69 8.64 3.91 -2.28
N GLN A 70 8.91 5.16 -1.95
CA GLN A 70 10.20 5.82 -2.18
C GLN A 70 10.68 6.46 -0.89
N ARG A 71 11.99 6.68 -0.78
CA ARG A 71 12.55 7.42 0.34
C ARG A 71 13.02 8.78 -0.16
N PRO A 72 12.62 9.90 0.47
CA PRO A 72 13.15 11.21 0.13
C PRO A 72 14.66 11.30 0.44
N ASP A 73 15.13 10.51 1.41
CA ASP A 73 16.54 10.41 1.80
C ASP A 73 17.40 9.73 0.73
N VAL A 74 16.81 8.80 -0.03
CA VAL A 74 17.49 8.05 -1.09
C VAL A 74 16.57 8.00 -2.31
N PRO A 75 16.66 8.98 -3.23
CA PRO A 75 15.74 9.08 -4.38
C PRO A 75 15.83 7.87 -5.33
N GLU A 76 16.98 7.20 -5.38
CA GLU A 76 17.19 5.96 -6.15
C GLU A 76 16.52 4.74 -5.49
N TRP A 77 16.17 4.83 -4.21
CA TRP A 77 15.47 3.77 -3.51
C TRP A 77 13.98 3.83 -3.83
N SER A 78 13.52 2.81 -4.55
CA SER A 78 12.10 2.58 -4.77
C SER A 78 11.78 1.10 -4.53
N ARG A 79 10.71 0.84 -3.79
CA ARG A 79 10.27 -0.51 -3.45
C ARG A 79 8.81 -0.70 -3.84
N HIS A 80 8.57 -1.67 -4.71
CA HIS A 80 7.23 -2.14 -5.02
C HIS A 80 6.80 -3.17 -3.99
N VAL A 81 5.67 -2.90 -3.33
CA VAL A 81 5.06 -3.78 -2.34
C VAL A 81 3.66 -4.16 -2.83
N TRP A 82 3.32 -5.44 -2.73
CA TRP A 82 1.98 -5.92 -3.06
C TRP A 82 1.03 -5.64 -1.89
N LEU A 83 -0.10 -5.01 -2.15
CA LEU A 83 -1.10 -4.73 -1.11
C LEU A 83 -1.69 -6.02 -0.52
N ASP A 84 -1.71 -7.08 -1.31
CA ASP A 84 -1.97 -8.44 -0.83
C ASP A 84 -1.12 -8.83 0.38
N GLN A 85 0.17 -8.51 0.37
CA GLN A 85 1.09 -8.91 1.42
C GLN A 85 1.07 -7.94 2.60
N VAL A 86 0.39 -6.79 2.44
CA VAL A 86 0.20 -5.82 3.50
C VAL A 86 -0.91 -6.30 4.42
N LEU A 87 -0.59 -6.40 5.70
CA LEU A 87 -1.53 -6.72 6.76
C LEU A 87 -2.25 -5.46 7.24
N ARG A 88 -1.50 -4.36 7.42
CA ARG A 88 -2.06 -3.03 7.72
C ARG A 88 -1.12 -1.92 7.26
N VAL A 89 -1.71 -0.75 7.04
CA VAL A 89 -0.99 0.50 6.76
C VAL A 89 -1.04 1.34 8.03
N GLU A 90 0.13 1.71 8.55
CA GLU A 90 0.25 2.68 9.65
C GLU A 90 0.74 4.00 9.06
N HIS A 91 -0.02 5.07 9.31
CA HIS A 91 0.31 6.40 8.82
C HIS A 91 1.25 7.03 9.84
N LEU A 92 2.43 7.46 9.39
CA LEU A 92 3.33 8.26 10.23
C LEU A 92 2.98 9.75 10.17
N ASP A 93 2.08 10.13 9.26
CA ASP A 93 1.49 11.45 9.24
C ASP A 93 0.42 11.55 10.32
N LEU A 94 0.65 12.48 11.26
CA LEU A 94 -0.16 12.82 12.44
C LEU A 94 0.18 12.09 13.74
N SER A 95 1.35 12.41 14.29
CA SER A 95 1.49 12.64 15.73
C SER A 95 1.93 14.09 16.07
N MET A 96 1.68 15.05 15.19
CA MET A 96 1.79 16.48 15.53
C MET A 96 0.49 17.22 15.22
N VAL A 97 -0.61 16.82 15.84
CA VAL A 97 -1.67 17.77 16.22
C VAL A 97 -2.56 17.16 17.32
N GLY A 98 -2.69 17.89 18.42
CA GLY A 98 -3.41 17.51 19.64
C GLY A 98 -2.43 17.30 20.79
N ASP A 99 -2.33 18.14 21.82
CA ASP A 99 -3.25 19.14 22.34
C ASP A 99 -2.42 20.05 23.26
N SER A 100 -2.31 21.33 22.93
CA SER A 100 -1.96 22.35 23.91
C SER A 100 -3.18 23.26 24.02
N SER A 101 -4.21 22.75 24.68
CA SER A 101 -5.39 23.52 25.07
C SER A 101 -4.96 24.88 25.63
N GLU A 102 -5.38 25.94 24.95
CA GLU A 102 -5.39 27.30 25.50
C GLU A 102 -6.35 27.35 26.68
N PHE A 103 -5.82 27.63 27.88
CA PHE A 103 -6.57 28.13 29.01
C PHE A 103 -5.68 29.10 29.80
N SER A 104 -5.87 30.41 29.59
CA SER A 104 -5.82 31.47 30.61
C SER A 104 -6.34 32.79 30.05
#